data_AF-A0A4S8HBJ6-F1
#
_entry.id   AF-A0A4S8HBJ6-F1
#
_cell.length_a   1.000
_cell.length_b   1.000
_cell.length_c   1.000
_cell.angle_alpha   90.00
_cell.angle_beta   90.00
_cell.angle_gamma   90.00
#
_symmetry.space_group_name_H-M   'P 1'
#
loop_
_entity.id
_entity.type
_entity.pdbx_description
1 polymer ?
#
loop_
_entity_poly.entity_id
_entity_poly.type
_entity_poly.pdbx_seq_one_letter_code
_entity_poly.pdbx_strand_id
1 'polypeptide(L)' 'MTIQIPEHILLLVEAALKGQPTSADTETLRQWRMENGSHEAVYRQLKKIWEEAGVIIQGTTYNADNAWNKVNLRLASGCF' A
#
# COMPACT_ATOMS: atom_id res chain seq x y z
N MET A 1 17.02 -14.59 6.49
CA MET A 1 17.57 -14.69 5.12
C MET A 1 16.98 -13.54 4.33
N THR A 2 17.78 -12.50 4.03
CA THR A 2 17.32 -11.31 3.31
C THR A 2 17.41 -11.60 1.81
N ILE A 3 16.27 -11.63 1.11
CA ILE A 3 16.22 -11.84 -0.33
C ILE A 3 16.61 -10.53 -1.00
N GLN A 4 17.65 -10.53 -1.81
CA GLN A 4 18.03 -9.39 -2.64
C GLN A 4 17.13 -9.40 -3.88
N ILE A 5 16.31 -8.36 -4.03
CA ILE A 5 15.43 -8.19 -5.19
C ILE A 5 16.11 -7.23 -6.15
N PRO A 6 16.30 -7.62 -7.43
CA PRO A 6 16.82 -6.69 -8.42
C PRO A 6 15.92 -5.46 -8.57
N GLU A 7 16.53 -4.28 -8.75
CA GLU A 7 15.81 -3.01 -8.88
C GLU A 7 14.77 -3.03 -10.01
N HIS A 8 15.12 -3.64 -11.16
CA HIS A 8 14.19 -3.76 -12.27
C HIS A 8 12.93 -4.55 -11.90
N ILE A 9 13.02 -5.59 -11.06
CA ILE A 9 11.85 -6.34 -10.58
C ILE A 9 10.97 -5.46 -9.69
N LEU A 10 11.56 -4.60 -8.86
CA LEU A 10 10.78 -3.66 -8.03
C LEU A 10 9.94 -2.72 -8.90
N LEU A 11 10.49 -2.22 -10.01
CA LEU A 11 9.77 -1.38 -10.97
C LEU A 11 8.60 -2.15 -11.62
N LEU A 12 8.79 -3.42 -11.97
CA LEU A 12 7.71 -4.27 -12.51
C LEU A 12 6.61 -4.51 -11.48
N VAL A 13 6.98 -4.76 -10.21
CA VAL A 13 6.02 -4.92 -9.12
C VAL A 13 5.22 -3.63 -8.93
N GLU A 14 5.88 -2.48 -8.92
CA GLU A 14 5.21 -1.18 -8.80
C GLU A 14 4.23 -0.93 -9.95
N ALA A 15 4.65 -1.15 -11.20
CA ALA A 15 3.79 -1.00 -12.38
C ALA A 15 2.57 -1.93 -12.32
N ALA A 16 2.76 -3.18 -11.87
CA ALA A 16 1.69 -4.15 -11.70
C ALA A 16 0.69 -3.72 -10.60
N LEU A 17 1.17 -3.23 -9.47
CA LEU A 17 0.32 -2.77 -8.35
C LEU A 17 -0.46 -1.49 -8.68
N LYS A 18 0.11 -0.61 -9.52
CA LYS A 18 -0.57 0.57 -10.06
C LYS A 18 -1.57 0.26 -11.17
N GLY A 19 -1.64 -1.00 -11.64
CA GLY A 19 -2.53 -1.40 -12.74
C GLY A 19 -2.08 -0.91 -14.12
N GLN A 20 -0.79 -0.61 -14.28
CA GLN A 20 -0.19 -0.18 -15.54
C GLN A 20 0.95 -1.10 -16.07
N PRO A 21 0.92 -2.43 -15.89
CA PRO A 21 1.97 -3.28 -16.46
C PRO A 21 1.80 -3.44 -17.97
N THR A 22 2.90 -3.51 -18.72
CA THR A 22 2.82 -4.02 -20.10
C THR A 22 2.69 -5.55 -20.10
N SER A 23 2.34 -6.14 -21.24
CA SER A 23 2.29 -7.61 -21.38
C SER A 23 3.67 -8.25 -21.15
N ALA A 24 4.75 -7.59 -21.57
CA ALA A 24 6.12 -8.05 -21.35
C ALA A 24 6.52 -7.99 -19.87
N ASP A 25 6.12 -6.92 -19.17
CA ASP A 25 6.35 -6.75 -17.74
C ASP A 25 5.62 -7.82 -16.92
N THR A 26 4.37 -8.10 -17.30
CA THR A 26 3.53 -9.11 -16.65
C THR A 26 4.16 -10.48 -16.75
N GLU A 27 4.65 -10.84 -17.94
CA GLU A 27 5.29 -12.14 -18.16
C GLU A 27 6.62 -12.25 -17.41
N THR A 28 7.45 -11.21 -17.46
CA THR A 28 8.73 -11.16 -16.74
C THR A 28 8.52 -11.30 -15.23
N LEU A 29 7.55 -10.56 -14.68
CA LEU A 29 7.21 -10.64 -13.26
C LEU A 29 6.62 -12.01 -12.89
N ARG A 30 5.82 -12.62 -13.77
CA ARG A 30 5.27 -13.97 -13.57
C ARG A 30 6.39 -15.02 -13.49
N GLN A 31 7.35 -14.95 -14.40
CA GLN A 31 8.50 -15.87 -14.42
C GLN A 31 9.31 -15.74 -13.12
N TRP A 32 9.66 -14.51 -12.73
CA TRP A 32 10.39 -14.26 -11.48
C TRP A 32 9.67 -14.82 -10.24
N ARG A 33 8.34 -14.68 -10.17
CA ARG A 33 7.52 -15.22 -9.06
C ARG A 33 7.52 -16.75 -9.03
N MET A 34 7.59 -17.41 -10.18
CA MET A 34 7.57 -18.87 -10.31
C MET A 34 8.93 -19.52 -10.06
N GLU A 35 10.03 -18.79 -10.26
CA GLU A 35 11.40 -19.29 -10.05
C GLU A 35 11.68 -19.73 -8.62
N ASN A 36 11.09 -19.05 -7.63
CA ASN A 36 11.34 -19.33 -6.21
C ASN A 36 10.13 -18.98 -5.35
N GLY A 37 9.72 -19.88 -4.46
CA GLY A 37 8.65 -19.63 -3.49
C GLY A 37 8.90 -18.41 -2.59
N SER A 38 10.17 -18.06 -2.34
CA SER A 38 10.56 -16.83 -1.67
C SER A 38 10.21 -15.56 -2.46
N HIS A 39 10.30 -15.58 -3.79
CA HIS A 39 9.92 -14.44 -4.63
C HIS A 39 8.41 -14.19 -4.58
N GLU A 40 7.62 -15.26 -4.68
CA GLU A 40 6.17 -15.19 -4.51
C GLU A 40 5.77 -14.65 -3.13
N ALA A 41 6.46 -15.09 -2.07
CA ALA A 41 6.20 -14.60 -0.71
C ALA A 41 6.44 -13.08 -0.61
N VAL A 42 7.52 -12.58 -1.20
CA VAL A 42 7.80 -11.14 -1.19
C VAL A 42 6.79 -10.35 -2.02
N TYR A 43 6.44 -10.83 -3.21
CA TYR A 43 5.41 -10.20 -4.03
C TYR A 43 4.08 -10.06 -3.26
N ARG A 44 3.66 -11.12 -2.55
CA ARG A 44 2.45 -11.09 -1.71
C ARG A 44 2.55 -10.07 -0.57
N GLN A 45 3.70 -9.95 0.08
CA GLN A 45 3.91 -8.95 1.12
C GLN A 45 3.78 -7.53 0.58
N LEU A 46 4.44 -7.23 -0.55
CA LEU A 46 4.36 -5.91 -1.20
C LEU A 46 2.93 -5.59 -1.65
N LYS A 47 2.23 -6.56 -2.24
CA LYS A 47 0.83 -6.42 -2.63
C LYS A 47 -0.07 -6.12 -1.43
N LYS A 48 0.11 -6.85 -0.33
CA LYS A 48 -0.65 -6.63 0.91
C LYS A 48 -0.44 -5.21 1.45
N ILE A 49 0.81 -4.75 1.51
CA ILE A 49 1.15 -3.39 1.97
C ILE A 49 0.48 -2.34 1.07
N TRP A 50 0.50 -2.54 -0.25
CA TRP A 50 -0.14 -1.63 -1.20
C TRP A 50 -1.67 -1.55 -1.00
N GLU A 51 -2.33 -2.70 -0.85
CA GLU A 51 -3.76 -2.77 -0.60
C GLU A 51 -4.14 -2.12 0.74
N GLU A 52 -3.38 -2.38 1.80
CA GLU A 52 -3.57 -1.76 3.13
C GLU A 52 -3.35 -0.25 3.09
N ALA A 53 -2.33 0.23 2.38
CA ALA A 53 -2.09 1.66 2.20
C ALA A 53 -3.24 2.34 1.44
N GLY A 54 -3.78 1.69 0.40
CA GLY A 54 -4.94 2.18 -0.34
C GLY A 54 -6.20 2.34 0.54
N VAL A 55 -6.42 1.41 1.48
CA VAL A 55 -7.54 1.48 2.44
C VAL A 55 -7.40 2.67 3.40
N ILE A 56 -6.18 2.98 3.84
CA ILE A 56 -5.92 4.13 4.73
C ILE A 56 -6.31 5.46 4.06
N ILE A 57 -6.05 5.59 2.75
CA ILE A 57 -6.41 6.80 1.97
C ILE A 57 -7.93 7.00 1.89
N GLN A 58 -8.71 5.92 1.91
CA GLN A 58 -10.18 5.98 1.85
C GLN A 58 -10.84 6.14 3.24
N GLY A 59 -10.14 5.78 4.32
CA GLY A 59 -10.72 5.65 5.66
C GLY A 59 -10.82 6.94 6.50
N THR A 60 -10.10 8.00 6.15
CA THR A 60 -10.13 9.25 6.94
C THR A 60 -9.91 10.46 6.04
N THR A 61 -10.97 10.92 5.39
CA THR A 61 -11.01 12.31 4.92
C THR A 61 -10.98 13.21 6.15
N TYR A 62 -10.02 14.14 6.18
CA TYR A 62 -9.98 15.19 7.20
C TYR A 62 -11.32 15.94 7.17
N ASN A 63 -12.13 15.74 8.21
CA ASN A 63 -13.39 16.44 8.39
C ASN A 63 -13.18 17.58 9.39
N ALA A 64 -12.97 18.78 8.86
CA ALA A 64 -12.74 19.99 9.64
C ALA A 64 -13.90 20.27 10.62
N ASP A 65 -15.14 20.01 10.21
CA ASP A 65 -16.32 20.24 11.05
C ASP A 65 -16.31 19.32 12.28
N ASN A 66 -15.93 18.07 12.09
CA ASN A 66 -15.83 17.09 13.17
C ASN A 66 -14.64 17.40 14.11
N ALA A 67 -13.56 17.97 13.58
CA ALA A 67 -12.44 18.46 14.38
C ALA A 67 -12.85 19.65 15.25
N TRP A 68 -13.54 20.65 14.69
CA TRP A 68 -14.03 21.81 15.45
C TRP A 68 -15.13 21.44 16.44
N ASN A 69 -15.99 20.47 16.13
CA ASN A 69 -16.97 19.97 17.08
C ASN A 69 -16.32 19.36 18.33
N LYS A 70 -15.20 18.64 18.20
CA LYS A 70 -14.47 18.13 19.38
C LYS A 70 -13.90 19.24 20.26
N VAL A 71 -13.46 20.34 19.65
CA VAL A 71 -12.99 21.54 20.38
C VAL A 71 -14.15 22.21 21.10
N ASN A 72 -15.26 22.44 20.39
CA ASN A 72 -16.47 23.04 20.93
C ASN A 72 -17.06 22.22 22.08
N LEU A 73 -17.10 20.89 21.95
CA LEU A 73 -17.55 19.99 23.01
C LEU A 73 -16.69 20.11 24.26
N ARG A 74 -15.36 20.19 24.13
CA ARG A 74 -14.45 20.36 25.28
C ARG A 74 -14.58 21.74 25.93
N LEU A 75 -14.82 22.79 25.14
CA LEU A 75 -15.09 24.14 25.66
C LEU A 75 -16.45 24.21 26.37
N ALA A 76 -17.47 23.51 25.87
CA ALA A 76 -18.80 23.45 26.47
C ALA A 76 -18.84 22.57 27.75
N SER A 77 -17.94 21.60 27.88
CA SER A 77 -17.83 20.71 29.03
C SER A 77 -17.11 21.33 30.23
N GLY A 78 -16.98 22.67 30.28
CA GLY A 78 -16.17 23.44 31.23
C GLY A 78 -16.11 22.84 32.63
N CYS A 79 -15.02 22.13 32.90
CA CYS A 79 -14.49 21.87 34.24
C CYS A 79 -13.08 22.47 34.24
N PHE A 80 -13.02 23.78 34.52
CA PHE A 80 -11.89 24.46 35.13
C PHE A 80 -12.35 24.99 36.47
#